data_AF-A0A656JKY9-F1
#
_entry.id   AF-A0A656JKY9-F1
#
_cell.length_a   1.000
_cell.length_b   1.000
_cell.length_c   1.000
_cell.angle_alpha   90.00
_cell.angle_beta   90.00
_cell.angle_gamma   90.00
#
_symmetry.space_group_name_H-M   'P 1'
#
loop_
_entity.id
_entity.type
_entity.pdbx_description
1 polymer ?
#
loop_
_entity_poly.entity_id
_entity_poly.type
_entity_poly.pdbx_seq_one_letter_code
_entity_poly.pdbx_strand_id
1 'polypeptide(L)' 'MGELAESARIWEADGRTLSWLIEQAPEPKVIGMFAFGDTLKPGTDQAIKALNARGITSHLLTGDNRGS' A
#
# COMPACT_ATOMS: atom_id res chain seq x y z
N MET A 1 -3.41 -7.41 20.88
CA MET A 1 -2.47 -6.76 19.94
C MET A 1 -2.02 -7.67 18.79
N GLY A 2 -2.16 -9.00 18.85
CA GLY A 2 -1.67 -9.91 17.79
C GLY A 2 -2.24 -9.66 16.39
N GLU A 3 -3.57 -9.57 16.26
CA GLU A 3 -4.23 -9.39 14.95
C GLU A 3 -3.91 -8.05 14.27
N LEU A 4 -3.83 -6.97 15.06
CA LEU A 4 -3.41 -5.66 14.56
C LEU A 4 -1.94 -5.68 14.11
N ALA A 5 -1.05 -6.32 14.88
CA ALA A 5 0.35 -6.43 14.50
C ALA A 5 0.60 -7.35 13.28
N GLU A 6 -0.28 -8.31 13.04
CA GLU A 6 -0.24 -9.17 11.85
C GLU A 6 -0.77 -8.45 10.62
N SER A 7 -1.94 -7.81 10.73
CA SER A 7 -2.51 -6.98 9.66
C SER A 7 -1.57 -5.85 9.25
N ALA A 8 -0.89 -5.23 10.23
CA ALA A 8 0.09 -4.18 9.96
C ALA A 8 1.24 -4.70 9.09
N ARG A 9 1.81 -5.86 9.45
CA ARG A 9 2.89 -6.47 8.68
C ARG A 9 2.48 -6.84 7.26
N ILE A 10 1.27 -7.38 7.09
CA ILE A 10 0.73 -7.71 5.76
C ILE A 10 0.60 -6.43 4.93
N TRP A 11 -0.01 -5.38 5.49
CA TRP A 11 -0.25 -4.14 4.76
C TRP A 11 1.01 -3.33 4.49
N GLU A 12 2.01 -3.34 5.36
CA GLU A 12 3.33 -2.76 5.08
C GLU A 12 4.04 -3.52 3.96
N ALA A 13 3.90 -4.85 3.90
CA ALA A 13 4.48 -5.68 2.84
C ALA A 13 3.73 -5.58 1.50
N ASP A 14 2.44 -5.20 1.54
CA ASP A 14 1.64 -4.77 0.38
C ASP A 14 1.84 -3.28 0.07
N GLY A 15 2.68 -2.62 0.85
CA GLY A 15 3.20 -1.31 0.51
C GLY A 15 2.46 -0.10 0.96
N ARG A 16 1.51 -0.35 1.84
CA ARG A 16 0.66 0.67 2.39
C ARG A 16 1.40 1.45 3.45
N THR A 17 1.14 2.74 3.48
CA THR A 17 1.53 3.59 4.59
C THR A 17 0.55 3.38 5.74
N LEU A 18 1.04 3.03 6.93
CA LEU A 18 0.22 2.83 8.12
C LEU A 18 0.14 4.08 9.00
N SER A 19 -1.03 4.35 9.56
CA SER A 19 -1.24 5.35 10.62
C SER A 19 -1.97 4.72 11.81
N TRP A 20 -1.38 4.81 12.99
CA TRP A 20 -1.91 4.18 14.21
C TRP A 20 -2.88 5.11 14.93
N LEU A 21 -4.03 4.57 15.33
CA LEU A 21 -5.01 5.27 16.15
C LEU A 21 -4.81 4.90 17.62
N ILE A 22 -4.47 5.91 18.42
CA ILE A 22 -4.16 5.77 19.84
C ILE A 22 -5.17 6.58 20.66
N GLU A 23 -5.91 5.90 21.53
CA GLU A 23 -6.64 6.54 22.62
C GLU A 23 -5.62 6.97 23.68
N GLN A 24 -5.60 8.24 24.06
CA GLN A 24 -4.54 8.79 24.91
C GLN A 24 -4.85 8.71 26.41
N ALA A 25 -6.12 8.70 26.78
CA ALA A 25 -6.58 8.75 28.16
C ALA A 25 -7.77 7.81 28.35
N PRO A 26 -7.93 7.18 29.53
CA PRO A 26 -7.12 7.37 30.75
C PRO A 26 -5.71 6.76 30.67
N GLU A 27 -5.49 5.80 29.79
CA GLU A 27 -4.18 5.19 29.52
C GLU A 27 -3.95 5.10 28.00
N PRO A 28 -2.73 5.38 27.49
CA PRO A 28 -2.43 5.25 26.07
C PRO A 28 -2.65 3.82 25.56
N LYS A 29 -3.57 3.65 24.60
CA LYS A 29 -3.88 2.36 23.99
C LYS A 29 -4.06 2.48 22.49
N VAL A 30 -3.40 1.60 21.75
CA VAL A 30 -3.69 1.41 20.32
C VAL A 30 -5.09 0.80 20.19
N ILE A 31 -5.98 1.53 19.54
CA ILE A 31 -7.37 1.10 19.30
C ILE A 31 -7.64 0.74 17.84
N GLY A 32 -6.71 1.05 16.94
CA GLY A 32 -6.80 0.68 15.53
C GLY A 32 -5.67 1.22 14.68
N MET A 33 -5.80 1.04 13.37
CA MET A 33 -4.91 1.65 12.37
C MET A 33 -5.66 1.90 11.06
N PHE A 34 -5.13 2.82 10.26
CA PHE A 34 -5.50 3.01 8.86
C PHE A 34 -4.33 2.60 7.97
N ALA A 35 -4.62 2.01 6.82
CA ALA A 35 -3.63 1.66 5.81
C ALA A 35 -3.97 2.36 4.48
N PHE A 36 -3.07 3.23 4.04
CA PHE A 36 -3.22 4.05 2.83
C PHE A 36 -2.36 3.47 1.72
N GLY A 37 -2.92 3.37 0.52
CA GLY A 37 -2.19 2.91 -0.67
C GLY A 37 -2.75 3.54 -1.94
N ASP A 38 -1.94 3.54 -2.99
CA ASP A 38 -2.35 4.08 -4.28
C ASP A 38 -3.30 3.12 -5.00
N THR A 39 -4.30 3.70 -5.65
CA THR A 39 -5.18 2.94 -6.55
C THR A 39 -4.71 3.11 -7.98
N LEU A 40 -4.62 2.00 -8.72
CA LEU A 40 -4.35 2.07 -10.15
C LEU A 40 -5.45 2.87 -10.86
N LYS A 41 -5.05 3.72 -11.81
CA LYS A 41 -6.01 4.49 -12.59
C LYS A 41 -6.85 3.53 -13.46
N PRO A 42 -8.14 3.84 -13.69
CA PRO A 42 -8.93 3.09 -14.66
C PRO A 42 -8.23 3.05 -16.02
N GLY A 43 -8.17 1.87 -16.64
CA GLY A 43 -7.55 1.68 -17.95
C GLY A 43 -6.02 1.55 -17.95
N THR A 44 -5.35 1.53 -16.79
CA THR A 44 -3.90 1.26 -16.72
C THR A 44 -3.53 -0.06 -17.38
N ASP A 45 -4.34 -1.11 -17.19
CA ASP A 45 -4.11 -2.42 -17.80
C ASP A 45 -4.20 -2.37 -19.33
N GLN A 46 -5.19 -1.65 -19.87
CA GLN A 46 -5.38 -1.46 -21.32
C GLN A 46 -4.23 -0.66 -21.93
N ALA A 47 -3.77 0.39 -21.24
CA ALA A 47 -2.65 1.20 -21.69
C ALA A 47 -1.35 0.39 -21.79
N ILE A 48 -1.04 -0.41 -20.75
CA ILE A 48 0.15 -1.29 -20.75
C ILE A 48 0.05 -2.35 -21.85
N LYS A 49 -1.13 -2.99 -22.03
CA LYS A 49 -1.35 -3.95 -23.13
C LYS A 49 -1.12 -3.30 -24.50
N ALA A 50 -1.61 -2.08 -24.72
CA ALA A 50 -1.44 -1.37 -25.98
C ALA A 50 0.02 -1.01 -26.26
N LEU A 51 0.81 -0.63 -25.24
CA LEU A 51 2.24 -0.38 -25.38
C LEU A 51 3.00 -1.68 -25.72
N ASN A 52 2.71 -2.78 -25.00
CA ASN A 52 3.32 -4.08 -25.25
C ASN A 52 2.99 -4.61 -26.66
N ALA A 53 1.75 -4.47 -27.13
CA ALA A 53 1.34 -4.86 -28.48
C ALA A 53 2.10 -4.10 -29.59
N ARG A 54 2.64 -2.91 -29.27
CA ARG A 54 3.48 -2.10 -30.18
C ARG A 54 4.98 -2.38 -30.01
N GLY A 55 5.36 -3.35 -29.18
CA GLY A 55 6.76 -3.66 -28.87
C GLY A 55 7.44 -2.63 -27.98
N ILE A 56 6.68 -1.77 -27.28
CA ILE A 56 7.23 -0.74 -26.39
C ILE A 56 7.34 -1.31 -24.98
N THR A 57 8.58 -1.52 -24.52
CA THR A 57 8.85 -1.96 -23.15
C THR A 57 8.67 -0.80 -22.17
N SER A 58 7.88 -1.02 -21.12
CA SER A 58 7.66 -0.05 -20.05
C SER A 58 8.46 -0.43 -18.81
N HIS A 59 9.15 0.54 -18.20
CA HIS A 59 9.86 0.37 -16.94
C HIS A 59 9.28 1.32 -15.89
N LEU A 60 8.99 0.80 -14.70
CA LEU A 60 8.60 1.61 -13.55
C LEU A 60 9.87 2.06 -12.81
N LEU A 61 10.05 3.37 -12.70
CA LEU A 61 11.05 3.97 -11.81
C LEU A 61 10.29 4.55 -10.62
N THR A 62 10.44 3.92 -9.46
CA THR A 62 9.87 4.39 -8.19
C THR A 62 10.96 4.48 -7.13
N GLY A 63 10.77 5.41 -6.17
CA GLY A 63 11.57 5.50 -4.95
C GLY A 63 11.01 4.67 -3.80
N ASP A 64 9.88 3.98 -4.01
CA ASP A 64 9.25 3.18 -2.98
C ASP A 64 9.97 1.84 -2.78
N ASN A 65 9.77 1.21 -1.63
CA ASN A 65 10.42 -0.05 -1.31
C ASN A 65 9.90 -1.19 -2.21
N ARG A 66 10.67 -2.25 -2.39
CA ARG A 66 10.16 -3.49 -3.02
C ARG A 66 9.07 -4.06 -2.11
N GLY A 67 7.82 -3.99 -2.56
CA GLY A 67 6.66 -4.31 -1.73
C GLY A 67 5.96 -3.08 -1.18
N SER A 68 6.27 -1.89 -1.70
CA SER A 68 5.38 -0.71 -1.72
C SER A 68 4.29 -0.81 -2.79
#